data_AF-A0A6G3XCF8-F1
#
_entry.id   AF-A0A6G3XCF8-F1
#
_cell.length_a   1.000
_cell.length_b   1.000
_cell.length_c   1.000
_cell.angle_alpha   90.00
_cell.angle_beta   90.00
_cell.angle_gamma   90.00
#
_symmetry.space_group_name_H-M   'P 1'
#
loop_
_entity.id
_entity.type
_entity.pdbx_description
1 polymer ?
#
loop_
_entity_poly.entity_id
_entity_poly.type
_entity_poly.pdbx_seq_one_letter_code
_entity_poly.pdbx_strand_id
1 'polypeptide(L)'
;MPIAVYVLGLAVFAQGTSEFMLSGLVSGIAADLDIPLSAAGLLTSAFAVGMVVGAPLMALSSRTWPRRRALLLFLAVFVAVHVVGALTPSYGVLLATRFVGALANAGFWAVALTTAVSMVPDRLKGRATAVVVGGVTIACVVGVPAGAVLGERWGWRSAFWAVAIVSLPAVLAVLRSIPGGRGTDPGAAPVPVRDELRALTGPRLRPVLLTMALVQGATFCTFS
;
A
#
# COMPACT_ATOMS: atom_id res chain seq x y z
N MET A 1 -21.64 -5.19 -8.64
CA MET A 1 -20.56 -4.56 -7.85
C MET A 1 -20.22 -3.23 -8.50
N PRO A 2 -20.13 -2.12 -7.75
CA PRO A 2 -19.76 -0.82 -8.31
C PRO A 2 -18.37 -0.87 -8.93
N ILE A 3 -18.16 -0.17 -10.06
CA ILE A 3 -16.85 -0.09 -10.73
C ILE A 3 -15.75 0.44 -9.81
N ALA A 4 -16.12 1.35 -8.89
CA ALA A 4 -15.23 1.91 -7.89
C ALA A 4 -14.55 0.84 -7.01
N VAL A 5 -15.20 -0.31 -6.74
CA VAL A 5 -14.58 -1.38 -5.93
C VAL A 5 -13.44 -2.05 -6.70
N TYR A 6 -13.61 -2.30 -7.99
CA TYR A 6 -12.56 -2.87 -8.84
C TYR A 6 -11.40 -1.90 -9.03
N VAL A 7 -11.70 -0.60 -9.12
CA VAL A 7 -10.69 0.47 -9.17
C VAL A 7 -9.84 0.50 -7.91
N LEU A 8 -10.46 0.36 -6.73
CA LEU A 8 -9.73 0.24 -5.47
C LEU A 8 -8.89 -1.04 -5.44
N GLY A 9 -9.40 -2.15 -5.99
CA GLY A 9 -8.62 -3.38 -6.18
C GLY A 9 -7.41 -3.18 -7.11
N LEU A 10 -7.54 -2.41 -8.20
CA LEU A 10 -6.42 -2.07 -9.09
C LEU A 10 -5.37 -1.21 -8.38
N ALA A 11 -5.78 -0.26 -7.55
CA ALA A 11 -4.86 0.51 -6.72
C ALA A 11 -4.08 -0.38 -5.75
N VAL A 12 -4.79 -1.29 -5.07
CA VAL A 12 -4.18 -2.27 -4.17
C VAL A 12 -3.24 -3.21 -4.92
N PHE A 13 -3.58 -3.60 -6.17
CA PHE A 13 -2.69 -4.35 -7.03
C PHE A 13 -1.38 -3.59 -7.32
N ALA A 14 -1.46 -2.31 -7.69
CA ALA A 14 -0.26 -1.50 -7.95
C ALA A 14 0.61 -1.35 -6.68
N GLN A 15 -0.03 -1.15 -5.54
CA GLN A 15 0.62 -1.03 -4.24
C GLN A 15 1.29 -2.34 -3.79
N GLY A 16 0.59 -3.47 -3.89
CA GLY A 16 1.17 -4.79 -3.60
C GLY A 16 2.32 -5.11 -4.57
N THR A 17 2.19 -4.72 -5.84
CA THR A 17 3.27 -4.92 -6.82
C THR A 17 4.51 -4.16 -6.40
N SER A 18 4.36 -2.87 -6.03
CA SER A 18 5.47 -2.08 -5.50
C SER A 18 6.14 -2.69 -4.28
N GLU A 19 5.34 -3.23 -3.35
CA GLU A 19 5.83 -3.76 -2.08
C GLU A 19 6.72 -4.99 -2.31
N PHE A 20 6.27 -5.91 -3.16
CA PHE A 20 6.89 -7.22 -3.30
C PHE A 20 7.85 -7.34 -4.50
N MET A 21 7.70 -6.51 -5.55
CA MET A 21 8.58 -6.59 -6.74
C MET A 21 10.05 -6.36 -6.41
N LEU A 22 10.33 -5.68 -5.30
CA LEU A 22 11.69 -5.31 -4.91
C LEU A 22 12.60 -6.51 -4.69
N SER A 23 12.03 -7.66 -4.27
CA SER A 23 12.77 -8.92 -4.10
C SER A 23 13.46 -9.37 -5.40
N GLY A 24 12.82 -9.15 -6.55
CA GLY A 24 13.39 -9.44 -7.87
C GLY A 24 14.30 -8.34 -8.43
N LEU A 25 14.46 -7.22 -7.72
CA LEU A 25 15.23 -6.05 -8.17
C LEU A 25 16.51 -5.81 -7.36
N VAL A 26 16.70 -6.52 -6.23
CA VAL A 26 17.78 -6.27 -5.26
C VAL A 26 19.15 -6.26 -5.93
N SER A 27 19.46 -7.27 -6.73
CA SER A 27 20.77 -7.40 -7.41
C SER A 27 21.00 -6.27 -8.43
N GLY A 28 19.97 -5.93 -9.20
CA GLY A 28 20.03 -4.83 -10.17
C GLY A 28 20.21 -3.46 -9.51
N ILE A 29 19.55 -3.22 -8.38
CA ILE A 29 19.71 -1.97 -7.59
C ILE A 29 21.12 -1.90 -6.99
N ALA A 30 21.61 -3.00 -6.42
CA ALA A 30 22.92 -3.05 -5.78
C ALA A 30 24.05 -2.76 -6.78
N ALA A 31 23.97 -3.37 -7.97
CA ALA A 31 24.96 -3.15 -9.03
C ALA A 31 24.92 -1.72 -9.60
N ASP A 32 23.71 -1.17 -9.81
CA ASP A 32 23.54 0.15 -10.43
C ASP A 32 23.89 1.32 -9.49
N LEU A 33 23.67 1.16 -8.18
CA LEU A 33 23.98 2.19 -7.18
C LEU A 33 25.34 1.98 -6.48
N ASP A 34 26.08 0.94 -6.85
CA ASP A 34 27.35 0.53 -6.22
C ASP A 34 27.25 0.39 -4.70
N ILE A 35 26.23 -0.35 -4.24
CA ILE A 35 25.97 -0.63 -2.82
C ILE A 35 25.96 -2.13 -2.54
N PRO A 36 26.25 -2.58 -1.31
CA PRO A 36 26.15 -4.00 -0.98
C PRO A 36 24.69 -4.51 -1.09
N LEU A 37 24.52 -5.79 -1.43
CA LEU A 37 23.21 -6.45 -1.52
C LEU A 37 22.39 -6.29 -0.23
N SER A 38 23.06 -6.33 0.93
CA SER A 38 22.42 -6.11 2.23
C SER A 38 21.80 -4.72 2.35
N ALA A 39 22.42 -3.68 1.79
CA ALA A 39 21.83 -2.34 1.76
C ALA A 39 20.63 -2.26 0.81
N ALA A 40 20.71 -2.87 -0.38
CA ALA A 40 19.55 -2.95 -1.27
C ALA A 40 18.36 -3.68 -0.62
N GLY A 41 18.61 -4.74 0.16
CA GLY A 41 17.59 -5.44 0.95
C GLY A 41 16.89 -4.57 2.01
N LEU A 42 17.59 -3.56 2.56
CA LEU A 42 17.00 -2.63 3.54
C LEU A 42 15.89 -1.76 2.95
N LEU A 43 15.77 -1.65 1.63
CA LEU A 43 14.65 -0.95 1.00
C LEU A 43 13.30 -1.62 1.30
N THR A 44 13.27 -2.95 1.37
CA THR A 44 12.08 -3.71 1.80
C THR A 44 11.81 -3.46 3.28
N SER A 45 12.84 -3.47 4.12
CA SER A 45 12.73 -3.16 5.55
C SER A 45 12.21 -1.74 5.79
N ALA A 46 12.66 -0.74 5.04
CA ALA A 46 12.18 0.63 5.13
C ALA A 46 10.70 0.74 4.76
N PHE A 47 10.25 -0.01 3.76
CA PHE A 47 8.83 -0.10 3.43
C PHE A 47 8.04 -0.75 4.58
N ALA A 48 8.53 -1.86 5.14
CA ALA A 48 7.88 -2.53 6.27
C ALA A 48 7.76 -1.63 7.51
N VAL A 49 8.84 -0.92 7.88
CA VAL A 49 8.81 0.07 8.97
C VAL A 49 7.83 1.18 8.67
N GLY A 50 7.80 1.67 7.42
CA GLY A 50 6.82 2.66 6.98
C GLY A 50 5.38 2.15 7.08
N MET A 51 5.09 0.88 6.82
CA MET A 51 3.75 0.31 7.02
C MET A 51 3.37 0.22 8.49
N VAL A 52 4.29 -0.22 9.35
CA VAL A 52 4.09 -0.32 10.81
C VAL A 52 3.79 1.04 11.43
N VAL A 53 4.54 2.06 11.04
CA VAL A 53 4.35 3.44 11.53
C VAL A 53 3.16 4.11 10.84
N GLY A 54 2.97 3.85 9.55
CA GLY A 54 1.93 4.47 8.72
C GLY A 54 0.53 4.07 9.11
N ALA A 55 0.29 2.79 9.41
CA ALA A 55 -1.04 2.31 9.78
C ALA A 55 -1.67 3.10 10.95
N PRO A 56 -1.01 3.25 12.13
CA PRO A 56 -1.57 4.04 13.23
C PRO A 56 -1.63 5.54 12.91
N LEU A 57 -0.59 6.12 12.30
CA LEU A 57 -0.57 7.55 11.97
C LEU A 57 -1.70 7.93 11.01
N MET A 58 -1.93 7.11 10.00
CA MET A 58 -2.98 7.34 9.00
C MET A 58 -4.36 7.03 9.55
N ALA A 59 -4.51 6.01 10.41
CA ALA A 59 -5.76 5.74 11.12
C ALA A 59 -6.19 6.89 12.03
N LEU A 60 -5.25 7.67 12.58
CA LEU A 60 -5.54 8.86 13.39
C LEU A 60 -5.82 10.10 12.55
N SER A 61 -5.00 10.35 11.53
CA SER A 61 -5.09 11.55 10.70
C SER A 61 -6.24 11.54 9.69
N SER A 62 -6.58 10.37 9.14
CA SER A 62 -7.63 10.26 8.10
C SER A 62 -9.06 10.30 8.64
N ARG A 63 -9.27 10.26 9.96
CA ARG A 63 -10.61 10.22 10.60
C ARG A 63 -11.52 11.37 10.20
N THR A 64 -10.95 12.55 9.99
CA THR A 64 -11.70 13.79 9.71
C THR A 64 -11.69 14.17 8.24
N TRP A 65 -10.98 13.41 7.40
CA TRP A 65 -10.76 13.77 6.01
C TRP A 65 -11.89 13.23 5.12
N PRO A 66 -12.36 14.00 4.11
CA PRO A 66 -13.24 13.46 3.09
C PRO A 66 -12.55 12.30 2.37
N ARG A 67 -13.21 11.13 2.32
CA ARG A 67 -12.64 9.87 1.77
C ARG A 67 -11.99 10.07 0.41
N ARG A 68 -12.65 10.78 -0.51
CA ARG A 68 -12.12 11.12 -1.83
C ARG A 68 -10.78 11.88 -1.75
N ARG A 69 -10.68 12.89 -0.88
CA ARG A 69 -9.45 13.68 -0.74
C ARG A 69 -8.31 12.84 -0.19
N ALA A 70 -8.58 12.00 0.80
CA ALA A 70 -7.59 11.10 1.36
C ALA A 70 -7.07 10.10 0.31
N LEU A 71 -7.97 9.40 -0.40
CA LEU A 71 -7.59 8.44 -1.45
C LEU A 71 -6.76 9.10 -2.56
N LEU A 72 -7.14 10.29 -3.01
CA LEU A 72 -6.39 11.03 -4.03
C LEU A 72 -5.03 11.48 -3.54
N LEU A 73 -4.93 11.99 -2.31
CA LEU A 73 -3.64 12.40 -1.75
C LEU A 73 -2.69 11.19 -1.66
N PHE A 74 -3.16 10.08 -1.10
CA PHE A 74 -2.33 8.88 -0.95
C PHE A 74 -1.89 8.31 -2.29
N LEU A 75 -2.78 8.25 -3.29
CA LEU A 75 -2.40 7.83 -4.63
C LEU A 75 -1.43 8.81 -5.30
N ALA A 76 -1.64 10.12 -5.16
CA ALA A 76 -0.76 11.13 -5.73
C ALA A 76 0.65 11.06 -5.11
N VAL A 77 0.73 10.95 -3.78
CA VAL A 77 2.01 10.75 -3.07
C VAL A 77 2.66 9.44 -3.52
N PHE A 78 1.90 8.36 -3.60
CA PHE A 78 2.40 7.05 -4.05
C PHE A 78 2.99 7.14 -5.47
N VAL A 79 2.30 7.76 -6.42
CA VAL A 79 2.82 7.98 -7.78
C VAL A 79 4.08 8.84 -7.75
N ALA A 80 4.06 9.96 -7.03
CA ALA A 80 5.19 10.88 -6.96
C ALA A 80 6.45 10.20 -6.41
N VAL A 81 6.35 9.44 -5.32
CA VAL A 81 7.52 8.74 -4.76
C VAL A 81 8.06 7.65 -5.69
N HIS A 82 7.21 7.01 -6.51
CA HIS A 82 7.68 6.05 -7.51
C HIS A 82 8.40 6.74 -8.67
N VAL A 83 7.91 7.89 -9.12
CA VAL A 83 8.59 8.71 -10.13
C VAL A 83 9.95 9.18 -9.59
N VAL A 84 10.00 9.69 -8.36
CA VAL A 84 11.26 10.07 -7.70
C VAL A 84 12.18 8.87 -7.55
N GLY A 85 11.66 7.71 -7.14
CA GLY A 85 12.43 6.46 -7.03
C GLY A 85 12.97 5.96 -8.37
N ALA A 86 12.25 6.17 -9.47
CA ALA A 86 12.70 5.82 -10.81
C ALA A 86 13.78 6.77 -11.35
N LEU A 87 13.78 8.02 -10.91
CA LEU A 87 14.72 9.05 -11.39
C LEU A 87 15.96 9.21 -10.51
N THR A 88 15.89 8.78 -9.24
CA THR A 88 16.96 9.04 -8.29
C THR A 88 18.23 8.22 -8.60
N PRO A 89 19.42 8.84 -8.50
CA PRO A 89 20.69 8.14 -8.43
C PRO A 89 21.14 7.88 -6.98
N SER A 90 20.39 8.35 -5.98
CA SER A 90 20.78 8.26 -4.56
C SER A 90 20.02 7.15 -3.84
N TYR A 91 20.76 6.23 -3.22
CA TYR A 91 20.21 5.20 -2.33
C TYR A 91 19.41 5.81 -1.16
N GLY A 92 19.91 6.88 -0.53
CA GLY A 92 19.21 7.53 0.59
C GLY A 92 17.84 8.08 0.19
N VAL A 93 17.75 8.67 -1.00
CA VAL A 93 16.48 9.13 -1.56
C VAL A 93 15.57 7.92 -1.87
N LEU A 94 16.12 6.85 -2.45
CA LEU A 94 15.34 5.64 -2.73
C LEU A 94 14.77 5.02 -1.44
N LEU A 95 15.56 4.95 -0.38
CA LEU A 95 15.14 4.51 0.96
C LEU A 95 14.00 5.39 1.50
N ALA A 96 14.12 6.71 1.38
CA ALA A 96 13.08 7.65 1.80
C ALA A 96 11.79 7.48 0.99
N THR A 97 11.88 7.31 -0.33
CA THR A 97 10.70 7.07 -1.18
C THR A 97 9.98 5.78 -0.77
N ARG A 98 10.71 4.76 -0.29
CA ARG A 98 10.11 3.51 0.17
C ARG A 98 9.35 3.69 1.47
N PHE A 99 9.94 4.39 2.43
CA PHE A 99 9.26 4.75 3.67
C PHE A 99 8.01 5.60 3.42
N VAL A 100 8.11 6.67 2.63
CA VAL A 100 6.97 7.55 2.32
C VAL A 100 5.90 6.83 1.50
N GLY A 101 6.29 5.98 0.55
CA GLY A 101 5.38 5.16 -0.23
C GLY A 101 4.60 4.18 0.65
N ALA A 102 5.23 3.62 1.68
CA ALA A 102 4.58 2.77 2.66
C ALA A 102 3.58 3.54 3.53
N LEU A 103 3.89 4.77 3.96
CA LEU A 103 2.93 5.62 4.67
C LEU A 103 1.68 5.89 3.82
N ALA A 104 1.88 6.24 2.54
CA ALA A 104 0.80 6.46 1.59
C ALA A 104 -0.03 5.18 1.36
N ASN A 105 0.64 4.04 1.24
CA ASN A 105 -0.02 2.73 1.11
C ASN A 105 -0.89 2.41 2.34
N ALA A 106 -0.33 2.53 3.54
CA ALA A 106 -1.05 2.27 4.79
C ALA A 106 -2.30 3.17 4.94
N GLY A 107 -2.16 4.46 4.62
CA GLY A 107 -3.29 5.39 4.65
C GLY A 107 -4.34 5.10 3.59
N PHE A 108 -3.91 4.70 2.39
CA PHE A 108 -4.83 4.28 1.34
C PHE A 108 -5.64 3.07 1.79
N TRP A 109 -5.01 2.04 2.36
CA TRP A 109 -5.68 0.84 2.86
C TRP A 109 -6.78 1.15 3.89
N ALA A 110 -6.47 2.02 4.86
CA ALA A 110 -7.41 2.42 5.91
C ALA A 110 -8.71 3.03 5.34
N VAL A 111 -8.57 3.86 4.29
CA VAL A 111 -9.72 4.55 3.67
C VAL A 111 -10.37 3.70 2.57
N ALA A 112 -9.60 2.94 1.80
CA ALA A 112 -10.09 2.22 0.63
C ALA A 112 -11.04 1.09 1.04
N LEU A 113 -10.68 0.29 2.04
CA LEU A 113 -11.50 -0.85 2.45
C LEU A 113 -12.84 -0.40 3.03
N THR A 114 -12.83 0.61 3.91
CA THR A 114 -14.04 1.20 4.49
C THR A 114 -14.91 1.84 3.41
N THR A 115 -14.30 2.51 2.42
CA THR A 115 -15.00 3.07 1.26
C THR A 115 -15.66 1.98 0.42
N ALA A 116 -14.94 0.93 0.05
CA ALA A 116 -15.45 -0.17 -0.78
C ALA A 116 -16.64 -0.89 -0.12
N VAL A 117 -16.54 -1.16 1.19
CA VAL A 117 -17.57 -1.82 1.98
C VAL A 117 -18.81 -0.94 2.15
N SER A 118 -18.66 0.39 2.21
CA SER A 118 -19.79 1.33 2.29
C SER A 118 -20.55 1.53 0.98
N MET A 119 -19.96 1.15 -0.16
CA MET A 119 -20.57 1.29 -1.48
C MET A 119 -21.49 0.11 -1.86
N VAL A 120 -21.57 -0.91 -1.01
CA VAL A 120 -22.31 -2.14 -1.29
C VAL A 120 -23.29 -2.49 -0.17
N PRO A 121 -24.41 -3.18 -0.46
CA PRO A 121 -25.28 -3.75 0.55
C PRO A 121 -24.55 -4.77 1.45
N ASP A 122 -25.04 -4.98 2.67
CA ASP A 122 -24.42 -5.86 3.69
C ASP A 122 -24.06 -7.25 3.17
N ARG A 123 -24.98 -7.88 2.42
CA ARG A 123 -24.78 -9.21 1.81
C ARG A 123 -23.59 -9.29 0.84
N LEU A 124 -23.09 -8.15 0.35
CA LEU A 124 -21.99 -8.07 -0.61
C LEU A 124 -20.68 -7.55 0.01
N LYS A 125 -20.66 -7.17 1.30
CA LYS A 125 -19.47 -6.61 1.96
C LYS A 125 -18.27 -7.55 1.91
N GLY A 126 -18.48 -8.85 2.18
CA GLY A 126 -17.43 -9.86 2.06
C GLY A 126 -16.85 -9.96 0.64
N ARG A 127 -17.72 -9.88 -0.39
CA ARG A 127 -17.29 -9.89 -1.80
C ARG A 127 -16.55 -8.61 -2.18
N ALA A 128 -16.94 -7.45 -1.65
CA ALA A 128 -16.23 -6.19 -1.85
C ALA A 128 -14.81 -6.24 -1.25
N THR A 129 -14.69 -6.72 -0.02
CA THR A 129 -13.39 -6.96 0.63
C THR A 129 -12.54 -7.92 -0.19
N ALA A 130 -13.11 -9.03 -0.65
CA ALA A 130 -12.39 -10.01 -1.48
C ALA A 130 -11.87 -9.41 -2.80
N VAL A 131 -12.64 -8.53 -3.45
CA VAL A 131 -12.18 -7.86 -4.68
C VAL A 131 -11.01 -6.91 -4.40
N VAL A 132 -11.09 -6.13 -3.32
CA VAL A 132 -10.02 -5.18 -2.97
C VAL A 132 -8.75 -5.92 -2.54
N VAL A 133 -8.88 -6.85 -1.60
CA VAL A 133 -7.76 -7.65 -1.08
C VAL A 133 -7.19 -8.57 -2.16
N GLY A 134 -8.04 -9.08 -3.06
CA GLY A 134 -7.62 -9.86 -4.22
C GLY A 134 -6.65 -9.13 -5.14
N GLY A 135 -6.62 -7.79 -5.10
CA GLY A 135 -5.58 -6.99 -5.76
C GLY A 135 -4.16 -7.40 -5.32
N VAL A 136 -3.95 -7.67 -4.03
CA VAL A 136 -2.66 -8.15 -3.50
C VAL A 136 -2.32 -9.53 -4.05
N THR A 137 -3.30 -10.43 -4.10
CA THR A 137 -3.10 -11.78 -4.66
C THR A 137 -2.66 -11.70 -6.11
N ILE A 138 -3.33 -10.89 -6.93
CA ILE A 138 -2.95 -10.68 -8.33
C ILE A 138 -1.58 -10.01 -8.42
N ALA A 139 -1.23 -9.11 -7.49
CA ALA A 139 0.08 -8.49 -7.44
C ALA A 139 1.18 -9.53 -7.24
N CYS A 140 1.03 -10.44 -6.28
CA CYS A 140 2.02 -11.49 -6.03
C CYS A 140 2.16 -12.45 -7.22
N VAL A 141 1.06 -12.77 -7.91
CA VAL A 141 1.07 -13.74 -9.03
C VAL A 141 1.55 -13.12 -10.34
N VAL A 142 1.19 -11.86 -10.61
CA VAL A 142 1.43 -11.21 -11.92
C VAL A 142 2.36 -10.02 -11.77
N GLY A 143 2.07 -9.12 -10.84
CA GLY A 143 2.81 -7.88 -10.67
C GLY A 143 4.28 -8.10 -10.29
N VAL A 144 4.54 -8.96 -9.32
CA VAL A 144 5.90 -9.25 -8.82
C VAL A 144 6.78 -9.89 -9.89
N PRO A 145 6.36 -10.97 -10.58
CA PRO A 145 7.14 -11.51 -11.70
C PRO A 145 7.31 -10.51 -12.84
N ALA A 146 6.27 -9.74 -13.18
CA ALA A 146 6.37 -8.72 -14.23
C ALA A 146 7.40 -7.64 -13.86
N GLY A 147 7.43 -7.21 -12.59
CA GLY A 147 8.42 -6.27 -12.07
C GLY A 147 9.84 -6.81 -12.17
N ALA A 148 10.06 -8.09 -11.82
CA ALA A 148 11.36 -8.74 -11.96
C ALA A 148 11.82 -8.82 -13.43
N VAL A 149 10.94 -9.25 -14.34
CA VAL A 149 11.24 -9.33 -15.79
C VAL A 149 11.53 -7.95 -16.39
N LEU A 150 10.77 -6.92 -15.99
CA LEU A 150 11.04 -5.53 -16.36
C LEU A 150 12.44 -5.11 -15.88
N GLY A 151 12.76 -5.41 -14.63
CA GLY A 151 14.04 -5.13 -14.00
C GLY A 151 15.23 -5.78 -14.71
N GLU A 152 15.08 -7.04 -15.10
CA GLU A 152 16.11 -7.81 -15.81
C GLU A 152 16.34 -7.27 -17.22
N ARG A 153 15.28 -6.91 -17.96
CA ARG A 153 15.39 -6.52 -19.38
C ARG A 153 15.72 -5.05 -19.61
N TRP A 154 15.19 -4.15 -18.78
CA TRP A 154 15.26 -2.71 -18.98
C TRP A 154 15.80 -1.96 -17.74
N GLY A 155 16.34 -2.69 -16.77
CA GLY A 155 16.83 -2.14 -15.52
C GLY A 155 15.72 -1.91 -14.50
N TRP A 156 16.09 -1.93 -13.22
CA TRP A 156 15.15 -1.89 -12.09
C TRP A 156 14.24 -0.65 -12.07
N ARG A 157 14.70 0.48 -12.63
CA ARG A 157 13.93 1.73 -12.75
C ARG A 157 12.65 1.56 -13.57
N SER A 158 12.66 0.65 -14.57
CA SER A 158 11.49 0.38 -15.41
C SER A 158 10.30 -0.15 -14.60
N ALA A 159 10.55 -0.95 -13.55
CA ALA A 159 9.52 -1.46 -12.67
C ALA A 159 8.86 -0.34 -11.85
N PHE A 160 9.63 0.66 -11.40
CA PHE A 160 9.09 1.84 -10.71
C PHE A 160 8.21 2.68 -11.64
N TRP A 161 8.63 2.88 -12.89
CA TRP A 161 7.81 3.54 -13.90
C TRP A 161 6.52 2.77 -14.20
N ALA A 162 6.59 1.45 -14.34
CA ALA A 162 5.42 0.61 -14.58
C ALA A 162 4.39 0.74 -13.45
N VAL A 163 4.83 0.68 -12.19
CA VAL A 163 3.97 0.90 -11.02
C VAL A 163 3.33 2.30 -11.04
N ALA A 164 4.12 3.34 -11.33
CA ALA A 164 3.60 4.71 -11.42
C ALA A 164 2.50 4.83 -12.48
N ILE A 165 2.72 4.26 -13.69
CA ILE A 165 1.77 4.27 -14.80
C ILE A 165 0.50 3.49 -14.45
N VAL A 166 0.63 2.27 -13.91
CA VAL A 166 -0.51 1.41 -13.51
C VAL A 166 -1.35 2.05 -12.40
N SER A 167 -0.77 2.95 -11.61
CA SER A 167 -1.49 3.69 -10.57
C SER A 167 -2.33 4.86 -11.12
N LEU A 168 -2.03 5.39 -12.32
CA LEU A 168 -2.76 6.53 -12.89
C LEU A 168 -4.24 6.23 -13.18
N PRO A 169 -4.62 5.06 -13.74
CA PRO A 169 -6.02 4.68 -13.87
C PRO A 169 -6.78 4.73 -12.54
N ALA A 170 -6.15 4.32 -11.43
CA ALA A 170 -6.77 4.40 -10.11
C ALA A 170 -7.01 5.86 -9.67
N VAL A 171 -6.06 6.76 -9.91
CA VAL A 171 -6.22 8.21 -9.64
C VAL A 171 -7.41 8.77 -10.42
N LEU A 172 -7.44 8.53 -11.74
CA LEU A 172 -8.50 9.02 -12.64
C LEU A 172 -9.86 8.45 -12.26
N ALA A 173 -9.91 7.19 -11.89
CA ALA A 173 -11.16 6.54 -11.53
C ALA A 173 -11.66 6.97 -10.15
N VAL A 174 -10.79 7.24 -9.17
CA VAL A 174 -11.18 7.87 -7.90
C VAL A 174 -11.73 9.28 -8.14
N LEU A 175 -11.12 10.07 -9.04
CA LEU A 175 -11.60 11.40 -9.42
C LEU A 175 -13.01 11.38 -10.03
N ARG A 176 -13.34 10.36 -10.83
CA ARG A 176 -14.64 10.26 -11.51
C ARG A 176 -15.71 9.55 -10.70
N SER A 177 -15.33 8.53 -9.91
CA SER A 177 -16.28 7.56 -9.35
C SER A 177 -16.63 7.80 -7.89
N ILE A 178 -15.82 8.58 -7.15
CA ILE A 178 -16.09 8.87 -5.73
C ILE A 178 -16.62 10.29 -5.63
N PRO A 179 -17.92 10.49 -5.29
CA PRO A 179 -18.48 11.82 -5.10
C PRO A 179 -17.67 12.61 -4.07
N GLY A 180 -17.36 13.87 -4.37
CA GLY A 180 -16.55 14.74 -3.49
C GLY A 180 -17.28 15.22 -2.22
N GLY A 181 -18.52 14.77 -2.01
CA GLY A 181 -19.30 15.09 -0.83
C GLY A 181 -18.64 14.58 0.45
N ARG A 182 -18.84 15.32 1.54
CA ARG A 182 -18.51 14.85 2.88
C ARG A 182 -19.34 13.60 3.17
N GLY A 183 -18.78 12.43 2.94
CA GLY A 183 -19.28 11.18 3.50
C GLY A 183 -19.00 11.15 5.01
N THR A 184 -19.54 12.13 5.74
CA THR A 184 -19.73 12.04 7.18
C THR A 184 -20.90 11.09 7.37
N ASP A 185 -20.64 9.87 7.83
CA ASP A 185 -21.70 9.09 8.46
C ASP A 185 -22.22 9.93 9.65
N PRO A 186 -23.50 10.34 9.69
CA PRO A 186 -23.99 11.27 10.72
C PRO A 186 -24.11 10.68 12.13
N GLY A 187 -23.55 9.50 12.43
CA GLY A 187 -23.96 8.73 13.63
C GLY A 187 -22.88 8.06 14.47
N ALA A 188 -21.62 8.00 14.05
CA ALA A 188 -20.58 7.34 14.85
C ALA A 188 -19.71 8.40 15.55
N ALA A 189 -19.95 8.61 16.85
CA ALA A 189 -19.00 9.33 17.69
C ALA A 189 -17.62 8.67 17.54
N PRO A 190 -16.54 9.43 17.24
CA PRO A 190 -15.21 8.85 17.12
C PRO A 190 -14.86 8.12 18.42
N VAL A 191 -14.58 6.82 18.34
CA VAL A 191 -14.09 6.08 19.51
C VAL A 191 -12.79 6.76 19.97
N PRO A 192 -12.65 7.09 21.27
CA PRO A 192 -11.47 7.74 21.77
C PRO A 192 -10.23 6.91 21.45
N VAL A 193 -9.17 7.56 20.95
CA VAL A 193 -7.91 6.90 20.55
C VAL A 193 -7.35 6.03 21.69
N ARG A 194 -7.51 6.47 22.93
CA ARG A 194 -7.12 5.72 24.14
C ARG A 194 -7.84 4.37 24.25
N ASP A 195 -9.10 4.28 23.83
CA ASP A 195 -9.93 3.09 23.97
C ASP A 195 -9.62 2.08 22.85
N GLU A 196 -9.30 2.57 21.65
CA GLU A 196 -8.73 1.73 20.57
C GLU A 196 -7.33 1.21 20.89
N LEU A 197 -6.43 2.05 21.41
CA LEU A 197 -5.08 1.64 21.83
C LEU A 197 -5.15 0.62 22.97
N ARG A 198 -6.05 0.82 23.94
CA ARG A 198 -6.30 -0.15 25.02
C ARG A 198 -6.83 -1.48 24.48
N ALA A 199 -7.72 -1.45 23.49
CA ALA A 199 -8.22 -2.66 22.85
C ALA A 199 -7.09 -3.49 22.22
N LEU A 200 -6.14 -2.85 21.52
CA LEU A 200 -4.96 -3.52 20.94
C LEU A 200 -4.08 -4.19 22.01
N THR A 201 -3.99 -3.62 23.20
CA THR A 201 -3.21 -4.20 24.32
C THR A 201 -3.95 -5.27 25.12
N GLY A 202 -5.20 -5.59 24.75
CA GLY A 202 -6.04 -6.55 25.45
C GLY A 202 -5.48 -7.99 25.38
N PRO A 203 -5.58 -8.78 26.47
CA PRO A 203 -4.96 -10.11 26.56
C PRO A 203 -5.46 -11.11 25.51
N ARG A 204 -6.66 -10.90 24.95
CA ARG A 204 -7.23 -11.73 23.87
C ARG A 204 -6.66 -11.41 22.49
N LEU A 205 -6.24 -10.16 22.24
CA LEU A 205 -5.73 -9.71 20.94
C LEU A 205 -4.21 -9.91 20.81
N ARG A 206 -3.47 -9.88 21.91
CA ARG A 206 -2.01 -10.14 21.93
C ARG A 206 -1.59 -11.43 21.20
N PRO A 207 -2.16 -12.61 21.48
CA PRO A 207 -1.76 -13.83 20.78
C PRO A 207 -2.09 -13.75 19.28
N VAL A 208 -3.24 -13.17 18.91
CA VAL A 208 -3.63 -13.01 17.50
C VAL A 208 -2.66 -12.10 16.74
N LEU A 209 -2.31 -10.95 17.33
CA LEU A 209 -1.34 -10.02 16.74
C LEU A 209 0.05 -10.64 16.64
N LEU A 210 0.48 -11.40 17.66
CA LEU A 210 1.75 -12.13 17.64
C LEU A 210 1.77 -13.19 16.54
N THR A 211 0.73 -14.02 16.44
CA THR A 211 0.63 -15.02 15.37
C THR A 211 0.63 -14.38 13.99
N MET A 212 -0.11 -13.28 13.79
CA MET A 212 -0.08 -12.53 12.53
C MET A 212 1.32 -11.97 12.23
N ALA A 213 1.99 -11.38 13.22
CA ALA A 213 3.35 -10.87 13.06
C ALA A 213 4.34 -11.98 12.70
N LEU A 214 4.24 -13.14 13.34
CA LEU A 214 5.10 -14.30 13.05
C LEU A 214 4.85 -14.88 11.65
N VAL A 215 3.57 -15.01 11.25
CA VAL A 215 3.21 -15.50 9.91
C VAL A 215 3.69 -14.55 8.82
N GLN A 216 3.47 -13.23 9.00
CA GLN A 216 3.96 -12.24 8.07
C GLN A 216 5.50 -12.22 8.04
N GLY A 217 6.15 -12.27 9.21
CA GLY A 217 7.61 -12.32 9.32
C GLY A 217 8.20 -13.51 8.55
N ALA A 218 7.65 -14.71 8.77
CA ALA A 218 8.06 -15.91 8.04
C ALA A 218 7.87 -15.77 6.53
N THR A 219 6.76 -15.15 6.09
CA THR A 219 6.51 -14.87 4.67
C THR A 219 7.57 -13.94 4.09
N PHE A 220 7.92 -12.84 4.77
CA PHE A 220 8.94 -11.91 4.30
C PHE A 220 10.35 -12.51 4.27
N CYS A 221 10.68 -13.44 5.17
CA CYS A 221 11.93 -14.19 5.09
C CYS A 221 12.07 -14.99 3.79
N THR A 222 10.97 -15.37 3.12
CA THR A 222 11.06 -16.04 1.80
C THR A 222 11.37 -15.10 0.64
N PHE A 223 11.25 -13.78 0.85
CA PHE A 223 11.53 -12.73 -0.14
C PHE A 223 12.89 -12.03 0.03
N SER A 224 13.66 -12.39 1.07
CA SER A 224 14.92 -11.74 1.47
C SER A 224 16.10 -12.70 1.30
#